data_AF-A0ABC8W8Y8-F1
#
_entry.id   AF-A0ABC8W8Y8-F1
#
_cell.length_a   1.000
_cell.length_b   1.000
_cell.length_c   1.000
_cell.angle_alpha   90.00
_cell.angle_beta   90.00
_cell.angle_gamma   90.00
#
_symmetry.space_group_name_H-M   'P 1'
#
loop_
_entity.id
_entity.type
_entity.pdbx_description
1 polymer ?
#
loop_
_entity_poly.entity_id
_entity_poly.type
_entity_poly.pdbx_seq_one_letter_code
_entity_poly.pdbx_strand_id
1 'polypeptide(L)'
;MLTLSDIDECTLRKQNPKYKELYPCKNGICHNIPGGYICKCRVGMRSDGTNYGCQPVLSRAERVVIGLSVSAVVVMSLTCLLVMKIQRRKYKKEKDEYFKQNGGLKLYDEMRSRQVDTIRILTEKDIKKATENYRDDRVLGCGGHGMVYRGTLDDSKEVAIKKSKVIDDDCREEFVNEIIILSQINHRNIVRLLGCCLEVDVPMLVYEFISNGTLFEFLHGNDRRSPIPLDLRLKIATQSAEALAYIHSSTSRTILHGDVKSLNILLDNQYNAKVSDFGASTLKSMDKNDFIMFIQGTLGYLDPETFVSHQLTEKSDVYSFGVVLLELFTRKKAIYIDNLNEKKSLSHTFTSIFQQNKLKDMLDCEIIDDEIMVVLEKLAELVMHCLSPRGDERPTMKEVAERLQILIRLQMQLATETNSIRAGYSYGRPMTPIASDEVRYQGMETTKLVLDADLAR
;
A
#
# COMPACT_ATOMS: atom_id res chain seq x y z
N MET A 1 28.31 82.49 68.53
CA MET A 1 28.11 81.45 67.51
C MET A 1 28.99 81.78 66.32
N LEU A 2 30.15 81.12 66.19
CA LEU A 2 30.96 81.21 64.97
C LEU A 2 30.31 80.27 63.95
N THR A 3 29.68 80.83 62.91
CA THR A 3 29.20 80.05 61.77
C THR A 3 30.43 79.59 60.99
N LEU A 4 30.79 78.31 61.12
CA LEU A 4 31.74 77.67 60.21
C LEU A 4 31.16 77.75 58.80
N SER A 5 31.77 78.56 57.94
CA SER A 5 31.43 78.63 56.52
C SER A 5 31.76 77.29 55.88
N ASP A 6 30.74 76.63 55.31
CA ASP A 6 30.92 75.42 54.51
C ASP A 6 31.82 75.74 53.31
N ILE A 7 32.82 74.88 53.08
CA ILE A 7 33.78 75.07 51.99
C ILE A 7 33.29 74.27 50.77
N ASP A 8 33.47 74.81 49.56
CA ASP A 8 33.16 74.05 48.34
C ASP A 8 34.38 73.20 47.94
N GLU A 9 34.44 71.94 48.38
CA GLU A 9 35.57 71.06 48.10
C GLU A 9 35.70 70.79 46.59
N CYS A 10 34.59 70.79 45.84
CA CYS A 10 34.62 70.57 44.40
C CYS A 10 35.23 71.75 43.62
N THR A 11 35.01 72.97 44.08
CA THR A 11 35.61 74.19 43.50
C THR A 11 37.09 74.31 43.88
N LEU A 12 37.45 74.05 45.14
CA LEU A 12 38.85 74.06 45.60
C LEU A 12 39.74 73.07 44.83
N ARG A 13 39.21 71.89 44.51
CA ARG A 13 39.88 70.89 43.68
C ARG A 13 40.19 71.32 42.26
N LYS A 14 39.40 72.23 41.68
CA LYS A 14 39.64 72.76 40.33
C LYS A 14 40.71 73.84 40.34
N GLN A 15 40.80 74.61 41.43
CA GLN A 15 41.68 75.75 41.56
C GLN A 15 43.13 75.37 41.85
N ASN A 16 43.39 74.35 42.68
CA ASN A 16 44.75 73.95 43.03
C ASN A 16 44.93 72.41 43.02
N PRO A 17 45.98 71.88 42.36
CA PRO A 17 46.30 70.45 42.35
C PRO A 17 46.39 69.82 43.74
N LYS A 18 46.84 70.56 44.76
CA LYS A 18 46.99 70.08 46.14
C LYS A 18 45.67 69.57 46.75
N TYR A 19 44.54 70.18 46.39
CA TYR A 19 43.23 69.78 46.91
C TYR A 19 42.65 68.54 46.20
N LYS A 20 43.22 68.11 45.06
CA LYS A 20 42.81 66.86 44.40
C LYS A 20 43.18 65.62 45.21
N GLU A 21 44.25 65.70 46.00
CA GLU A 21 44.67 64.63 46.91
C GLU A 21 43.92 64.70 48.25
N LEU A 22 43.64 65.90 48.75
CA LEU A 22 42.90 66.11 50.00
C LEU A 22 41.41 65.73 49.90
N TYR A 23 40.81 65.93 48.71
CA TYR A 23 39.42 65.60 48.41
C TYR A 23 39.34 64.73 47.15
N PRO A 24 39.60 63.41 47.23
CA PRO A 24 39.60 62.54 46.05
C PRO A 24 38.19 62.34 45.43
N CYS A 25 38.09 62.36 44.10
CA CYS A 25 36.97 61.83 43.31
C CYS A 25 37.57 61.38 41.99
N LYS A 26 38.02 60.13 41.96
CA LYS A 26 38.71 59.55 40.80
C LYS A 26 37.67 58.97 39.84
N ASN A 27 37.71 59.38 38.57
CA ASN A 27 36.80 58.93 37.50
C ASN A 27 35.29 59.19 37.73
N GLY A 28 34.94 60.05 38.69
CA GLY A 28 33.57 60.47 39.00
C GLY A 28 33.33 61.97 38.78
N ILE A 29 32.13 62.42 39.12
CA ILE A 29 31.72 63.83 39.13
C ILE A 29 31.56 64.25 40.59
N CYS A 30 32.33 65.26 41.00
CA CYS A 30 32.26 65.82 42.35
C CYS A 30 31.01 66.69 42.49
N HIS A 31 30.22 66.44 43.52
CA HIS A 31 29.07 67.27 43.90
C HIS A 31 29.24 67.74 45.34
N ASN A 32 29.24 69.06 45.55
CA ASN A 32 29.30 69.65 46.88
C ASN A 32 27.99 69.41 47.64
N ILE A 33 28.08 69.16 48.94
CA ILE A 33 26.93 69.07 49.84
C ILE A 33 27.25 69.83 51.13
N PRO A 34 26.25 70.27 51.91
CA PRO A 34 26.53 70.89 53.21
C PRO A 34 27.34 69.96 54.11
N GLY A 35 28.54 70.37 54.52
CA GLY A 35 29.43 69.59 55.39
C GLY A 35 30.35 68.60 54.67
N GLY A 36 30.44 68.64 53.33
CA GLY A 36 31.40 67.84 52.57
C GLY A 36 31.11 67.72 51.07
N TYR A 37 31.57 66.63 50.43
CA TYR A 37 31.28 66.37 49.02
C TYR A 37 30.97 64.89 48.75
N ILE A 38 30.26 64.64 47.66
CA ILE A 38 29.97 63.29 47.15
C ILE A 38 30.61 63.13 45.77
N CYS A 39 31.30 62.01 45.56
CA CYS A 39 31.75 61.59 44.25
C CYS A 39 30.66 60.71 43.57
N LYS A 40 29.91 61.26 42.60
CA LYS A 40 28.93 60.49 41.84
C LYS A 40 29.56 59.83 40.61
N CYS A 41 29.33 58.54 40.43
CA CYS A 41 29.85 57.80 39.27
C CYS A 41 29.01 58.05 38.01
N ARG A 42 29.67 58.07 36.86
CA ARG A 42 29.03 58.19 35.54
C ARG A 42 28.31 56.88 35.18
N VAL A 43 27.36 56.94 34.24
CA VAL A 43 26.65 55.76 33.71
C VAL A 43 27.67 54.70 33.24
N GLY A 44 27.51 53.45 33.69
CA GLY A 44 28.43 52.34 33.41
C GLY A 44 29.60 52.18 34.39
N MET A 45 29.67 53.02 35.43
CA MET A 45 30.64 52.94 36.53
C MET A 45 29.91 52.76 37.88
N ARG A 46 30.53 52.08 38.84
CA ARG A 46 30.05 51.92 40.22
C ARG A 46 31.10 52.46 41.20
N SER A 47 30.67 52.74 42.43
CA SER A 47 31.60 53.08 43.51
C SER A 47 32.62 51.94 43.71
N ASP A 48 33.87 52.30 43.96
CA ASP A 48 34.92 51.36 44.35
C ASP A 48 34.89 51.00 45.85
N GLY A 49 33.89 51.48 46.60
CA GLY A 49 33.73 51.25 48.04
C GLY A 49 34.47 52.27 48.92
N THR A 50 35.24 53.19 48.33
CA THR A 50 36.00 54.21 49.07
C THR A 50 35.22 55.52 49.26
N ASN A 51 34.00 55.64 48.74
CA ASN A 51 33.21 56.89 48.62
C ASN A 51 33.86 58.01 47.78
N TYR A 52 35.09 57.82 47.31
CA TYR A 52 35.91 58.83 46.63
C TYR A 52 36.46 58.37 45.28
N GLY A 53 36.02 57.22 44.78
CA GLY A 53 36.44 56.68 43.50
C GLY A 53 35.36 55.88 42.78
N CYS A 54 35.47 55.86 41.45
CA CYS A 54 34.58 55.15 40.56
C CYS A 54 35.37 54.16 39.72
N GLN A 55 34.85 52.95 39.62
CA GLN A 55 35.38 51.87 38.79
C GLN A 55 34.34 51.39 37.77
N PRO A 56 34.73 50.85 36.62
CA PRO A 56 33.79 50.29 35.66
C PRO A 56 32.93 49.21 36.30
N VAL A 57 31.62 49.17 35.97
CA VAL A 57 30.72 48.09 36.46
C VAL A 57 31.20 46.73 35.96
N LEU A 58 31.66 46.67 34.71
CA LEU A 58 32.34 45.52 34.13
C LEU A 58 33.81 45.82 33.89
N SER A 59 34.68 44.92 34.34
CA SER A 59 36.09 44.89 34.00
C SER A 59 36.29 44.80 32.48
N ARG A 60 37.49 45.16 32.01
CA ARG A 60 37.84 44.99 30.59
C ARG A 60 37.80 43.51 30.19
N ALA A 61 38.21 42.62 31.09
CA ALA A 61 38.16 41.18 30.87
C ALA A 61 36.72 40.68 30.68
N GLU A 62 35.78 41.06 31.56
CA GLU A 62 34.37 40.63 31.45
C GLU A 62 33.70 41.10 30.15
N ARG A 63 34.00 42.31 29.68
CA ARG A 63 33.48 42.80 28.39
C ARG A 63 34.00 42.00 27.19
N VAL A 64 35.29 41.66 27.21
CA VAL A 64 35.90 40.82 26.17
C VAL A 64 35.29 39.41 26.21
N VAL A 65 35.13 38.83 27.40
CA VAL A 65 34.50 37.51 27.57
C VAL A 65 33.08 37.51 26.99
N ILE A 66 32.23 38.47 27.37
CA ILE A 66 30.86 38.56 26.83
C ILE A 66 30.85 38.72 25.31
N GLY A 67 31.73 39.57 24.75
CA GLY A 67 31.84 39.75 23.30
C GLY A 67 32.24 38.47 22.57
N LEU A 68 33.20 37.71 23.12
CA LEU A 68 33.63 36.42 22.57
C LEU A 68 32.53 35.37 22.69
N SER A 69 31.82 35.31 23.82
CA SER A 69 30.70 34.39 24.02
C SER A 69 29.56 34.64 23.03
N VAL A 70 29.14 35.90 22.86
CA VAL A 70 28.09 36.26 21.89
C VAL A 70 28.53 35.94 20.46
N SER A 71 29.77 36.28 20.11
CA SER A 71 30.32 35.99 18.78
C SER A 71 30.37 34.49 18.50
N ALA A 72 30.79 33.68 19.48
CA ALA A 72 30.81 32.22 19.36
C ALA A 72 29.39 31.66 19.14
N VAL A 73 28.39 32.13 19.89
CA VAL A 73 26.99 31.70 19.71
C VAL A 73 26.47 32.07 18.31
N VAL A 74 26.76 33.29 17.83
CA VAL A 74 26.36 33.72 16.49
C VAL A 74 27.00 32.85 15.42
N VAL A 75 28.32 32.61 15.51
CA VAL A 75 29.04 31.73 14.58
C VAL A 75 28.47 30.31 14.60
N MET A 76 28.24 29.73 15.79
CA MET A 76 27.63 28.40 15.94
C MET A 76 26.22 28.31 15.36
N SER A 77 25.40 29.36 15.53
CA SER A 77 24.06 29.41 14.95
C SER A 77 24.10 29.47 13.42
N LEU A 78 25.01 30.27 12.85
CA LEU A 78 25.18 30.40 11.40
C LEU A 78 25.72 29.11 10.79
N THR A 79 26.70 28.47 11.41
CA THR A 79 27.22 27.17 10.94
C THR A 79 26.15 26.09 11.00
N CYS A 80 25.35 26.04 12.08
CA CYS A 80 24.21 25.13 12.18
C CYS A 80 23.20 25.34 11.04
N LEU A 81 22.80 26.59 10.77
CA LEU A 81 21.88 26.92 9.68
C LEU A 81 22.45 26.56 8.30
N LEU A 82 23.76 26.75 8.08
CA LEU A 82 24.43 26.35 6.84
C LEU A 82 24.43 24.82 6.68
N VAL A 83 24.76 24.08 7.74
CA VAL A 83 24.71 22.61 7.74
C VAL A 83 23.29 22.11 7.45
N MET A 84 22.26 22.67 8.12
CA MET A 84 20.87 22.33 7.85
C MET A 84 20.46 22.62 6.40
N LYS A 85 20.90 23.76 5.82
CA LYS A 85 20.64 24.07 4.40
C LYS A 85 21.34 23.09 3.46
N ILE A 86 22.59 22.71 3.74
CA ILE A 86 23.35 21.73 2.94
C ILE A 86 22.68 20.36 3.03
N GLN A 87 22.32 19.90 4.22
CA GLN A 87 21.61 18.64 4.42
C GLN A 87 20.25 18.62 3.70
N ARG A 88 19.45 19.69 3.81
CA ARG A 88 18.18 19.80 3.07
C ARG A 88 18.38 19.76 1.55
N ARG A 89 19.42 20.43 1.04
CA ARG A 89 19.75 20.39 -0.40
C ARG A 89 20.17 18.99 -0.85
N LYS A 90 21.00 18.30 -0.04
CA LYS A 90 21.43 16.93 -0.32
C LYS A 90 20.22 15.98 -0.36
N TYR A 91 19.36 16.04 0.66
CA TYR A 91 18.15 15.23 0.73
C TYR A 91 17.20 15.50 -0.44
N LYS A 92 16.98 16.76 -0.82
CA LYS A 92 16.16 17.10 -1.99
C LYS A 92 16.76 16.56 -3.29
N LYS A 93 18.08 16.69 -3.46
CA LYS A 93 18.78 16.18 -4.66
C LYS A 93 18.65 14.67 -4.78
N GLU A 94 18.80 13.95 -3.68
CA GLU A 94 18.64 12.49 -3.62
C GLU A 94 17.20 12.06 -3.97
N LYS A 95 16.20 12.75 -3.44
CA LYS A 95 14.79 12.53 -3.83
C LYS A 95 14.51 12.79 -5.31
N ASP A 96 15.05 13.88 -5.84
CA ASP A 96 14.93 14.21 -7.27
C ASP A 96 15.65 13.17 -8.15
N GLU A 97 16.71 12.56 -7.64
CA GLU A 97 17.45 11.49 -8.32
C GLU A 97 16.66 10.18 -8.33
N TYR A 98 16.10 9.76 -7.18
CA TYR A 98 15.18 8.61 -7.13
C TYR A 98 13.97 8.81 -8.01
N PHE A 99 13.37 10.00 -8.00
CA PHE A 99 12.24 10.32 -8.87
C PHE A 99 12.57 10.08 -10.34
N LYS A 100 13.78 10.44 -10.79
CA LYS A 100 14.23 10.20 -12.18
C LYS A 100 14.53 8.72 -12.43
N GLN A 101 15.24 8.06 -11.51
CA GLN A 101 15.61 6.64 -11.63
C GLN A 101 14.37 5.73 -11.67
N ASN A 102 13.35 6.02 -10.87
CA ASN A 102 12.11 5.26 -10.79
C ASN A 102 11.11 5.62 -11.89
N GLY A 103 11.58 6.16 -13.02
CA GLY A 103 10.77 6.44 -14.20
C GLY A 103 9.79 7.61 -14.07
N GLY A 104 9.97 8.49 -13.09
CA GLY A 104 9.07 9.64 -12.90
C GLY A 104 9.01 10.60 -14.09
N LEU A 105 10.08 10.71 -14.88
CA LEU A 105 10.06 11.45 -16.14
C LEU A 105 9.17 10.78 -17.20
N LYS A 106 9.32 9.46 -17.40
CA LYS A 106 8.48 8.67 -18.31
C LYS A 106 7.01 8.78 -17.92
N LEU A 107 6.73 8.72 -16.62
CA LEU A 107 5.37 8.89 -16.09
C LEU A 107 4.81 10.28 -16.40
N TYR A 108 5.57 11.36 -16.15
CA TYR A 108 5.12 12.71 -16.45
C TYR A 108 4.87 12.93 -17.95
N ASP A 109 5.76 12.42 -18.81
CA ASP A 109 5.57 12.52 -20.26
C ASP A 109 4.31 11.79 -20.71
N GLU A 110 4.02 10.62 -20.12
CA GLU A 110 2.81 9.84 -20.42
C GLU A 110 1.53 10.51 -19.89
N MET A 111 1.55 11.01 -18.65
CA MET A 111 0.42 11.76 -18.07
C MET A 111 0.11 13.01 -18.91
N ARG A 112 1.14 13.71 -19.39
CA ARG A 112 0.99 14.93 -20.20
C ARG A 112 0.54 14.63 -21.62
N SER A 113 1.02 13.55 -22.24
CA SER A 113 0.64 13.18 -23.60
C SER A 113 -0.79 12.65 -23.68
N ARG A 114 -1.27 11.95 -22.63
CA ARG A 114 -2.57 11.28 -22.62
C ARG A 114 -3.67 11.98 -21.82
N GLN A 115 -3.39 13.14 -21.21
CA GLN A 115 -4.32 13.86 -20.32
C GLN A 115 -4.86 12.98 -19.18
N VAL A 116 -4.04 12.07 -18.66
CA VAL A 116 -4.43 11.16 -17.58
C VAL A 116 -4.13 11.85 -16.23
N ASP A 117 -5.07 12.66 -15.76
CA ASP A 117 -4.99 13.34 -14.45
C ASP A 117 -5.37 12.42 -13.26
N THR A 118 -5.45 11.10 -13.47
CA THR A 118 -6.05 10.18 -12.48
C THR A 118 -5.08 9.66 -11.41
N ILE A 119 -3.77 9.73 -11.64
CA ILE A 119 -2.74 9.16 -10.76
C ILE A 119 -2.10 10.26 -9.91
N ARG A 120 -2.16 10.12 -8.58
CA ARG A 120 -1.54 11.05 -7.62
C ARG A 120 -0.09 10.69 -7.37
N ILE A 121 0.82 11.63 -7.55
CA ILE A 121 2.21 11.50 -7.07
C ILE A 121 2.24 11.87 -5.59
N LEU A 122 2.49 10.87 -4.74
CA LEU A 122 2.53 11.00 -3.28
C LEU A 122 3.98 11.08 -2.80
N THR A 123 4.19 11.78 -1.68
CA THR A 123 5.50 11.85 -1.04
C THR A 123 5.73 10.67 -0.09
N GLU A 124 6.99 10.36 0.22
CA GLU A 124 7.36 9.38 1.23
C GLU A 124 6.70 9.70 2.59
N LYS A 125 6.55 10.99 2.89
CA LYS A 125 5.90 11.45 4.12
C LYS A 125 4.41 11.08 4.14
N ASP A 126 3.72 11.22 3.01
CA ASP A 126 2.30 10.85 2.90
C ASP A 126 2.12 9.36 3.08
N ILE A 127 3.00 8.55 2.46
CA ILE A 127 2.99 7.10 2.61
C ILE A 127 3.27 6.67 4.05
N LYS A 128 4.32 7.21 4.68
CA LYS A 128 4.65 6.93 6.09
C LYS A 128 3.50 7.32 7.03
N LYS A 129 2.83 8.44 6.78
CA LYS A 129 1.67 8.84 7.56
C LYS A 129 0.52 7.84 7.37
N ALA A 130 0.23 7.46 6.13
CA ALA A 130 -0.86 6.54 5.80
C ALA A 130 -0.66 5.13 6.37
N THR A 131 0.58 4.64 6.44
CA THR A 131 0.93 3.31 6.97
C THR A 131 1.37 3.31 8.43
N GLU A 132 1.29 4.45 9.13
CA GLU A 132 1.79 4.64 10.49
C GLU A 132 3.27 4.26 10.67
N ASN A 133 4.12 4.61 9.70
CA ASN A 133 5.52 4.20 9.56
C ASN A 133 5.71 2.70 9.28
N TYR A 134 4.90 2.14 8.38
CA TYR A 134 5.00 0.74 7.93
C TYR A 134 4.85 -0.26 9.09
N ARG A 135 3.89 -0.06 9.99
CA ARG A 135 3.66 -1.01 11.09
C ARG A 135 3.31 -2.40 10.55
N ASP A 136 3.80 -3.43 11.24
CA ASP A 136 3.60 -4.83 10.85
C ASP A 136 2.12 -5.25 10.89
N ASP A 137 1.32 -4.69 11.79
CA ASP A 137 -0.13 -4.94 11.88
C ASP A 137 -0.94 -4.34 10.72
N ARG A 138 -0.30 -3.52 9.88
CA ARG A 138 -0.88 -3.00 8.64
C ARG A 138 -0.54 -3.87 7.42
N VAL A 139 0.25 -4.93 7.56
CA VAL A 139 0.60 -5.80 6.43
C VAL A 139 -0.62 -6.62 5.99
N LEU A 140 -1.00 -6.46 4.73
CA LEU A 140 -2.07 -7.22 4.08
C LEU A 140 -1.54 -8.50 3.44
N GLY A 141 -0.30 -8.49 2.96
CA GLY A 141 0.29 -9.63 2.28
C GLY A 141 1.77 -9.41 1.98
N CYS A 142 2.47 -10.54 1.81
CA CYS A 142 3.89 -10.58 1.47
C CYS A 142 4.08 -11.62 0.35
N GLY A 143 4.57 -11.19 -0.80
CA GLY A 143 4.70 -12.04 -1.99
C GLY A 143 6.02 -11.84 -2.74
N GLY A 144 6.08 -12.38 -3.97
CA GLY A 144 7.21 -12.21 -4.89
C GLY A 144 7.40 -10.75 -5.31
N HIS A 145 6.31 -10.00 -5.49
CA HIS A 145 6.34 -8.60 -5.91
C HIS A 145 6.48 -7.60 -4.76
N GLY A 146 6.75 -8.05 -3.53
CA GLY A 146 6.99 -7.17 -2.39
C GLY A 146 6.07 -7.36 -1.19
N MET A 147 5.89 -6.28 -0.42
CA MET A 147 4.98 -6.19 0.72
C MET A 147 3.84 -5.22 0.42
N VAL A 148 2.63 -5.58 0.83
CA VAL A 148 1.45 -4.72 0.68
C VAL A 148 0.95 -4.30 2.06
N TYR A 149 0.79 -3.00 2.27
CA TYR A 149 0.32 -2.40 3.51
C TYR A 149 -1.07 -1.80 3.33
N ARG A 150 -1.95 -1.96 4.31
CA ARG A 150 -3.17 -1.17 4.45
C ARG A 150 -2.79 0.23 4.93
N GLY A 151 -3.31 1.25 4.26
CA GLY A 151 -3.12 2.63 4.67
C GLY A 151 -4.41 3.44 4.62
N THR A 152 -4.37 4.60 5.25
CA THR A 152 -5.45 5.60 5.18
C THR A 152 -4.87 6.94 4.75
N LEU A 153 -5.27 7.44 3.59
CA LEU A 153 -4.85 8.74 3.09
C LEU A 153 -5.55 9.89 3.84
N ASP A 154 -5.07 11.12 3.66
CA ASP A 154 -5.57 12.33 4.35
C ASP A 154 -7.06 12.63 4.08
N ASP A 155 -7.59 12.16 2.96
CA ASP A 155 -9.02 12.22 2.60
C ASP A 155 -9.85 11.11 3.25
N SER A 156 -9.30 10.42 4.27
CA SER A 156 -9.88 9.25 4.95
C SER A 156 -10.12 8.05 4.04
N LYS A 157 -9.53 8.05 2.84
CA LYS A 157 -9.66 6.93 1.90
C LYS A 157 -8.73 5.79 2.29
N GLU A 158 -9.30 4.59 2.42
CA GLU A 158 -8.52 3.37 2.60
C GLU A 158 -7.83 2.95 1.30
N VAL A 159 -6.57 2.57 1.43
CA VAL A 159 -5.70 2.22 0.30
C VAL A 159 -4.85 0.99 0.59
N ALA A 160 -4.43 0.30 -0.46
CA ALA A 160 -3.41 -0.72 -0.40
C ALA A 160 -2.11 -0.18 -1.01
N ILE A 161 -1.02 -0.21 -0.26
CA ILE A 161 0.27 0.36 -0.65
C ILE A 161 1.25 -0.79 -0.87
N LYS A 162 1.57 -1.05 -2.14
CA LYS A 162 2.54 -2.08 -2.56
C LYS A 162 3.93 -1.46 -2.58
N LYS A 163 4.84 -2.04 -1.80
CA LYS A 163 6.27 -1.71 -1.76
C LYS A 163 7.06 -2.91 -2.26
N SER A 164 7.76 -2.76 -3.38
CA SER A 164 8.54 -3.85 -4.00
C SER A 164 9.68 -4.36 -3.10
N LYS A 165 10.17 -5.57 -3.32
CA LYS A 165 11.29 -6.15 -2.56
C LYS A 165 12.58 -6.02 -3.37
N VAL A 166 13.38 -5.00 -3.07
CA VAL A 166 14.67 -4.70 -3.71
C VAL A 166 14.51 -4.35 -5.20
N ILE A 167 15.41 -3.52 -5.70
CA ILE A 167 15.43 -3.11 -7.10
C ILE A 167 16.67 -3.68 -7.75
N ASP A 168 16.49 -4.56 -8.73
CA ASP A 168 17.33 -4.56 -9.93
C ASP A 168 16.68 -3.69 -11.02
N ASP A 169 17.38 -3.44 -12.13
CA ASP A 169 16.83 -2.61 -13.20
C ASP A 169 15.56 -3.22 -13.83
N ASP A 170 15.40 -4.54 -13.82
CA ASP A 170 14.21 -5.24 -14.33
C ASP A 170 12.96 -4.92 -13.48
N CYS A 171 13.09 -4.93 -12.14
CA CYS A 171 12.03 -4.56 -11.21
C CYS A 171 11.56 -3.10 -11.37
N ARG A 172 12.46 -2.20 -11.79
CA ARG A 172 12.11 -0.80 -12.12
C ARG A 172 11.29 -0.71 -13.39
N GLU A 173 11.62 -1.51 -14.40
CA GLU A 173 10.85 -1.55 -15.65
C GLU A 173 9.45 -2.12 -15.43
N GLU A 174 9.31 -3.23 -14.68
CA GLU A 174 8.01 -3.77 -14.26
C GLU A 174 7.14 -2.72 -13.58
N PHE A 175 7.73 -1.94 -12.66
CA PHE A 175 7.04 -0.90 -11.93
C PHE A 175 6.52 0.22 -12.86
N VAL A 176 7.37 0.74 -13.75
CA VAL A 176 6.99 1.81 -14.69
C VAL A 176 5.92 1.30 -15.67
N ASN A 177 6.08 0.07 -16.14
CA ASN A 177 5.14 -0.57 -17.04
C ASN A 177 3.77 -0.80 -16.37
N GLU A 178 3.75 -1.25 -15.11
CA GLU A 178 2.52 -1.40 -14.33
C GLU A 178 1.77 -0.06 -14.20
N ILE A 179 2.47 1.05 -13.94
CA ILE A 179 1.83 2.37 -13.93
C ILE A 179 1.25 2.74 -15.30
N ILE A 180 2.02 2.56 -16.37
CA ILE A 180 1.58 2.90 -17.73
C ILE A 180 0.35 2.08 -18.11
N ILE A 181 0.35 0.77 -17.84
CA ILE A 181 -0.78 -0.13 -18.12
C ILE A 181 -2.01 0.28 -17.30
N LEU A 182 -1.87 0.42 -15.98
CA LEU A 182 -3.00 0.75 -15.10
C LEU A 182 -3.55 2.16 -15.33
N SER A 183 -2.73 3.09 -15.81
CA SER A 183 -3.20 4.44 -16.20
C SER A 183 -4.18 4.42 -17.38
N GLN A 184 -4.13 3.37 -18.21
CA GLN A 184 -4.97 3.20 -19.40
C GLN A 184 -6.24 2.39 -19.12
N ILE A 185 -6.34 1.77 -17.95
CA ILE A 185 -7.43 0.87 -17.60
C ILE A 185 -8.45 1.59 -16.73
N ASN A 186 -9.71 1.55 -17.14
CA ASN A 186 -10.83 1.99 -16.30
C ASN A 186 -11.96 0.97 -16.38
N HIS A 187 -11.93 0.00 -15.46
CA HIS A 187 -12.91 -1.08 -15.40
C HIS A 187 -13.31 -1.40 -13.96
N ARG A 188 -14.59 -1.69 -13.71
CA ARG A 188 -15.12 -1.94 -12.36
C ARG A 188 -14.52 -3.18 -11.69
N ASN A 189 -14.19 -4.20 -12.50
CA ASN A 189 -13.61 -5.48 -12.07
C ASN A 189 -12.09 -5.54 -12.24
N ILE A 190 -11.43 -4.39 -12.28
CA ILE A 190 -9.96 -4.28 -12.19
C ILE A 190 -9.64 -3.37 -11.01
N VAL A 191 -8.62 -3.72 -10.23
CA VAL A 191 -8.17 -2.90 -9.09
C VAL A 191 -7.61 -1.59 -9.61
N ARG A 192 -8.15 -0.47 -9.12
CA ARG A 192 -7.76 0.86 -9.57
C ARG A 192 -6.48 1.36 -8.89
N LEU A 193 -5.52 1.76 -9.71
CA LEU A 193 -4.36 2.53 -9.27
C LEU A 193 -4.80 3.97 -8.92
N LEU A 194 -4.44 4.42 -7.72
CA LEU A 194 -4.76 5.76 -7.20
C LEU A 194 -3.58 6.71 -7.25
N GLY A 195 -2.37 6.17 -7.13
CA GLY A 195 -1.16 6.97 -7.02
C GLY A 195 0.11 6.14 -6.93
N CYS A 196 1.24 6.84 -6.87
CA CYS A 196 2.55 6.24 -6.69
C CYS A 196 3.47 7.18 -5.90
N CYS A 197 4.50 6.62 -5.25
CA CYS A 197 5.58 7.36 -4.62
C CYS A 197 6.91 6.98 -5.25
N LEU A 198 7.57 7.93 -5.89
CA LEU A 198 8.78 7.72 -6.70
C LEU A 198 10.05 8.34 -6.10
N GLU A 199 9.91 9.20 -5.09
CA GLU A 199 11.02 9.94 -4.45
C GLU A 199 11.79 9.11 -3.38
N VAL A 200 11.75 7.79 -3.51
CA VAL A 200 12.26 6.80 -2.56
C VAL A 200 13.18 5.81 -3.26
N ASP A 201 14.03 5.14 -2.51
CA ASP A 201 14.90 4.09 -3.05
C ASP A 201 14.10 2.99 -3.75
N VAL A 202 13.02 2.51 -3.13
CA VAL A 202 12.09 1.50 -3.66
C VAL A 202 10.73 2.12 -3.92
N PRO A 203 10.31 2.26 -5.19
CA PRO A 203 9.07 2.96 -5.50
C PRO A 203 7.86 2.17 -5.02
N MET A 204 6.77 2.89 -4.77
CA MET A 204 5.57 2.33 -4.17
C MET A 204 4.33 2.68 -4.99
N LEU A 205 3.41 1.72 -5.11
CA LEU A 205 2.12 1.89 -5.79
C LEU A 205 1.00 1.94 -4.76
N VAL A 206 0.02 2.81 -5.00
CA VAL A 206 -1.12 3.03 -4.11
C VAL A 206 -2.39 2.67 -4.86
N TYR A 207 -3.05 1.61 -4.44
CA TYR A 207 -4.29 1.09 -5.01
C TYR A 207 -5.48 1.37 -4.11
N GLU A 208 -6.69 1.24 -4.66
CA GLU A 208 -7.87 1.09 -3.83
C GLU A 208 -7.78 -0.15 -2.93
N PHE A 209 -8.24 -0.03 -1.69
CA PHE A 209 -8.28 -1.16 -0.76
C PHE A 209 -9.49 -2.05 -1.04
N ILE A 210 -9.25 -3.37 -1.12
CA ILE A 210 -10.27 -4.40 -1.35
C ILE A 210 -10.37 -5.29 -0.10
N SER A 211 -11.56 -5.39 0.48
CA SER A 211 -11.72 -5.79 1.89
C SER A 211 -11.71 -7.29 2.17
N ASN A 212 -12.17 -8.14 1.24
CA ASN A 212 -12.32 -9.59 1.49
C ASN A 212 -11.11 -10.41 1.02
N GLY A 213 -9.97 -9.76 0.78
CA GLY A 213 -8.73 -10.43 0.39
C GLY A 213 -8.80 -11.06 -0.99
N THR A 214 -8.02 -12.13 -1.18
CA THR A 214 -7.86 -12.83 -2.46
C THR A 214 -8.91 -13.93 -2.64
N LEU A 215 -9.21 -14.27 -3.90
CA LEU A 215 -10.03 -15.43 -4.26
C LEU A 215 -9.40 -16.73 -3.75
N PHE A 216 -8.07 -16.81 -3.75
CA PHE A 216 -7.36 -17.96 -3.19
C PHE A 216 -7.68 -18.18 -1.71
N GLU A 217 -7.63 -17.13 -0.88
CA GLU A 217 -7.98 -17.19 0.54
C GLU A 217 -9.46 -17.51 0.73
N PHE A 218 -10.33 -16.95 -0.11
CA PHE A 218 -11.76 -17.23 -0.10
C PHE A 218 -12.08 -18.71 -0.39
N LEU A 219 -11.37 -19.33 -1.33
CA LEU A 219 -11.57 -20.72 -1.71
C LEU A 219 -10.88 -21.71 -0.76
N HIS A 220 -9.67 -21.40 -0.32
CA HIS A 220 -8.76 -22.36 0.31
C HIS A 220 -8.34 -22.01 1.75
N GLY A 221 -8.81 -20.88 2.28
CA GLY A 221 -8.47 -20.40 3.63
C GLY A 221 -8.96 -21.32 4.74
N ASN A 222 -8.31 -21.20 5.91
CA ASN A 222 -8.60 -22.02 7.09
C ASN A 222 -9.99 -21.74 7.70
N ASP A 223 -10.53 -20.55 7.46
CA ASP A 223 -11.88 -20.14 7.88
C ASP A 223 -12.94 -20.62 6.89
N ARG A 224 -13.15 -21.95 6.80
CA ARG A 224 -14.26 -22.57 6.03
C ARG A 224 -15.62 -22.31 6.71
N ARG A 225 -16.00 -21.02 6.86
CA ARG A 225 -17.13 -20.60 7.70
C ARG A 225 -18.49 -20.68 7.01
N SER A 226 -18.56 -20.92 5.69
CA SER A 226 -19.82 -21.10 4.98
C SER A 226 -19.65 -21.80 3.63
N PRO A 227 -20.65 -22.60 3.17
CA PRO A 227 -20.70 -23.08 1.79
C PRO A 227 -20.62 -21.93 0.80
N ILE A 228 -19.90 -22.11 -0.32
CA ILE A 228 -19.89 -21.11 -1.40
C ILE A 228 -20.83 -21.59 -2.50
N PRO A 229 -22.01 -20.97 -2.68
CA PRO A 229 -22.98 -21.43 -3.65
C PRO A 229 -22.51 -21.19 -5.09
N LEU A 230 -23.03 -21.97 -6.04
CA LEU A 230 -22.58 -21.94 -7.43
C LEU A 230 -22.82 -20.58 -8.11
N ASP A 231 -23.92 -19.89 -7.79
CA ASP A 231 -24.24 -18.57 -8.34
C ASP A 231 -23.15 -17.54 -8.01
N LEU A 232 -22.63 -17.57 -6.78
CA LEU A 232 -21.53 -16.71 -6.37
C LEU A 232 -20.23 -17.05 -7.10
N ARG A 233 -19.93 -18.34 -7.31
CA ARG A 233 -18.76 -18.79 -8.08
C ARG A 233 -18.83 -18.33 -9.54
N LEU A 234 -19.99 -18.50 -10.18
CA LEU A 234 -20.22 -18.07 -11.55
C LEU A 234 -20.19 -16.54 -11.67
N LYS A 235 -20.71 -15.80 -10.68
CA LYS A 235 -20.58 -14.33 -10.62
C LYS A 235 -19.11 -13.91 -10.61
N ILE A 236 -18.30 -14.49 -9.73
CA ILE A 236 -16.86 -14.19 -9.61
C ILE A 236 -16.13 -14.54 -10.91
N ALA A 237 -16.40 -15.72 -11.48
CA ALA A 237 -15.85 -16.15 -12.76
C ALA A 237 -16.18 -15.15 -13.88
N THR A 238 -17.46 -14.79 -14.01
CA THR A 238 -17.94 -13.90 -15.08
C THR A 238 -17.31 -12.52 -14.97
N GLN A 239 -17.28 -11.92 -13.78
CA GLN A 239 -16.68 -10.62 -13.55
C GLN A 239 -15.16 -10.61 -13.83
N SER A 240 -14.48 -11.69 -13.48
CA SER A 240 -13.04 -11.85 -13.77
C SER A 240 -12.81 -12.02 -15.28
N ALA A 241 -13.64 -12.81 -15.96
CA ALA A 241 -13.56 -13.00 -17.41
C ALA A 241 -13.85 -11.70 -18.18
N GLU A 242 -14.82 -10.91 -17.73
CA GLU A 242 -15.14 -9.59 -18.29
C GLU A 242 -13.96 -8.61 -18.16
N ALA A 243 -13.29 -8.61 -17.00
CA ALA A 243 -12.08 -7.81 -16.79
C ALA A 243 -10.95 -8.21 -17.75
N LEU A 244 -10.69 -9.50 -17.91
CA LEU A 244 -9.67 -10.01 -18.81
C LEU A 244 -10.02 -9.75 -20.29
N ALA A 245 -11.29 -9.91 -20.66
CA ALA A 245 -11.79 -9.58 -21.99
C ALA A 245 -11.60 -8.08 -22.31
N TYR A 246 -11.82 -7.20 -21.33
CA TYR A 246 -11.61 -5.77 -21.47
C TYR A 246 -10.15 -5.44 -21.80
N ILE A 247 -9.19 -5.96 -21.04
CA ILE A 247 -7.75 -5.66 -21.28
C ILE A 247 -7.21 -6.28 -22.58
N HIS A 248 -7.84 -7.36 -23.07
CA HIS A 248 -7.44 -7.97 -24.34
C HIS A 248 -7.94 -7.21 -25.57
N SER A 249 -9.16 -6.65 -25.50
CA SER A 249 -9.91 -6.22 -26.69
C SER A 249 -10.40 -4.77 -26.69
N SER A 250 -10.52 -4.14 -25.53
CA SER A 250 -11.20 -2.84 -25.36
C SER A 250 -10.26 -1.71 -24.98
N THR A 251 -8.97 -1.98 -24.86
CA THR A 251 -7.92 -1.00 -24.59
C THR A 251 -7.23 -0.57 -25.90
N SER A 252 -6.55 0.59 -25.89
CA SER A 252 -5.90 1.13 -27.10
C SER A 252 -4.82 0.24 -27.68
N ARG A 253 -4.19 -0.58 -26.83
CA ARG A 253 -3.31 -1.68 -27.19
C ARG A 253 -3.74 -2.89 -26.37
N THR A 254 -3.67 -4.09 -26.96
CA THR A 254 -3.93 -5.33 -26.23
C THR A 254 -2.94 -5.46 -25.08
N ILE A 255 -3.46 -5.60 -23.86
CA ILE A 255 -2.66 -5.83 -22.65
C ILE A 255 -2.77 -7.32 -22.32
N LEU A 256 -1.62 -7.99 -22.24
CA LEU A 256 -1.52 -9.37 -21.77
C LEU A 256 -1.26 -9.33 -20.26
N HIS A 257 -2.04 -10.05 -19.46
CA HIS A 257 -1.89 -10.03 -18.01
C HIS A 257 -0.63 -10.79 -17.58
N GLY A 258 -0.41 -11.99 -18.13
CA GLY A 258 0.80 -12.80 -17.94
C GLY A 258 0.82 -13.65 -16.66
N ASP A 259 0.15 -13.20 -15.60
CA ASP A 259 0.10 -13.92 -14.31
C ASP A 259 -1.32 -14.04 -13.73
N VAL A 260 -2.26 -14.56 -14.52
CA VAL A 260 -3.65 -14.79 -14.06
C VAL A 260 -3.68 -15.97 -13.06
N LYS A 261 -4.12 -15.72 -11.84
CA LYS A 261 -4.27 -16.73 -10.77
C LYS A 261 -5.26 -16.27 -9.71
N SER A 262 -5.75 -17.18 -8.87
CA SER A 262 -6.69 -16.85 -7.79
C SER A 262 -6.11 -15.91 -6.71
N LEU A 263 -4.78 -15.84 -6.55
CA LEU A 263 -4.12 -14.85 -5.69
C LEU A 263 -4.19 -13.42 -6.26
N ASN A 264 -4.37 -13.27 -7.58
CA ASN A 264 -4.40 -11.98 -8.28
C ASN A 264 -5.85 -11.56 -8.61
N ILE A 265 -6.85 -12.21 -8.02
CA ILE A 265 -8.26 -11.81 -8.08
C ILE A 265 -8.70 -11.49 -6.66
N LEU A 266 -9.03 -10.24 -6.39
CA LEU A 266 -9.49 -9.77 -5.09
C LEU A 266 -11.02 -9.71 -5.03
N LEU A 267 -11.58 -9.81 -3.83
CA LEU A 267 -13.02 -9.74 -3.59
C LEU A 267 -13.37 -8.54 -2.71
N ASP A 268 -14.29 -7.69 -3.18
CA ASP A 268 -14.82 -6.59 -2.35
C ASP A 268 -15.85 -7.08 -1.32
N ASN A 269 -16.40 -6.16 -0.54
CA ASN A 269 -17.38 -6.45 0.51
C ASN A 269 -18.71 -7.04 0.01
N GLN A 270 -19.03 -6.94 -1.28
CA GLN A 270 -20.17 -7.64 -1.90
C GLN A 270 -19.73 -8.84 -2.76
N TYR A 271 -18.50 -9.31 -2.54
CA TYR A 271 -17.88 -10.40 -3.31
C TYR A 271 -17.90 -10.14 -4.81
N ASN A 272 -17.72 -8.89 -5.23
CA ASN A 272 -17.41 -8.60 -6.62
C ASN A 272 -15.91 -8.83 -6.85
N ALA A 273 -15.59 -9.49 -7.95
CA ALA A 273 -14.23 -9.80 -8.34
C ALA A 273 -13.53 -8.58 -8.94
N LYS A 274 -12.26 -8.40 -8.56
CA LYS A 274 -11.36 -7.40 -9.13
C LYS A 274 -10.00 -8.01 -9.44
N VAL A 275 -9.63 -8.04 -10.72
CA VAL A 275 -8.31 -8.49 -11.17
C VAL A 275 -7.24 -7.47 -10.75
N SER A 276 -6.11 -7.95 -10.25
CA SER A 276 -5.02 -7.17 -9.68
C SER A 276 -3.65 -7.67 -10.14
N ASP A 277 -2.59 -6.94 -9.79
CA ASP A 277 -1.18 -7.28 -10.00
C ASP A 277 -0.76 -7.35 -11.47
N PHE A 278 -0.54 -6.17 -12.05
CA PHE A 278 -0.15 -5.99 -13.46
C PHE A 278 1.37 -5.89 -13.64
N GLY A 279 2.15 -6.32 -12.64
CA GLY A 279 3.63 -6.25 -12.67
C GLY A 279 4.23 -7.10 -13.81
N ALA A 280 3.63 -8.25 -14.09
CA ALA A 280 4.02 -9.15 -15.20
C ALA A 280 3.35 -8.81 -16.54
N SER A 281 2.48 -7.79 -16.58
CA SER A 281 1.67 -7.50 -17.75
C SER A 281 2.47 -6.83 -18.85
N THR A 282 2.11 -7.07 -20.12
CA THR A 282 2.83 -6.50 -21.27
C THR A 282 1.88 -5.94 -22.32
N LEU A 283 2.27 -4.83 -22.94
CA LEU A 283 1.53 -4.23 -24.06
C LEU A 283 1.94 -4.88 -25.37
N LYS A 284 0.98 -5.44 -26.10
CA LYS A 284 1.21 -5.89 -27.47
C LYS A 284 1.46 -4.68 -28.36
N SER A 285 2.55 -4.73 -29.12
CA SER A 285 2.84 -3.72 -30.12
C SER A 285 1.81 -3.76 -31.25
N MET A 286 1.69 -2.67 -32.00
CA MET A 286 0.78 -2.58 -33.15
C MET A 286 1.28 -3.41 -34.34
N ASP A 287 2.58 -3.72 -34.39
CA ASP A 287 3.16 -4.55 -35.42
C ASP A 287 2.92 -6.03 -35.13
N LYS A 288 2.22 -6.70 -36.05
CA LYS A 288 1.81 -8.12 -35.91
C LYS A 288 2.97 -9.11 -35.80
N ASN A 289 4.21 -8.68 -36.07
CA ASN A 289 5.42 -9.51 -36.02
C ASN A 289 6.23 -9.33 -34.73
N ASP A 290 5.77 -8.49 -33.80
CA ASP A 290 6.50 -8.25 -32.56
C ASP A 290 6.33 -9.42 -31.58
N PHE A 291 7.47 -10.02 -31.24
CA PHE A 291 7.59 -11.15 -30.33
C PHE A 291 7.62 -10.65 -28.88
N ILE A 292 6.70 -11.15 -28.04
CA ILE A 292 6.69 -10.88 -26.60
C ILE A 292 7.27 -12.09 -25.88
N MET A 293 8.48 -11.92 -25.34
CA MET A 293 9.15 -12.98 -24.59
C MET A 293 8.42 -13.25 -23.27
N PHE A 294 8.14 -14.53 -23.01
CA PHE A 294 7.63 -14.98 -21.72
C PHE A 294 8.77 -14.95 -20.68
N ILE A 295 8.63 -14.11 -19.66
CA ILE A 295 9.66 -13.90 -18.62
C ILE A 295 9.20 -14.45 -17.27
N GLN A 296 7.90 -14.47 -16.99
CA GLN A 296 7.36 -14.73 -15.66
C GLN A 296 5.99 -15.42 -15.68
N GLY A 297 5.73 -16.31 -14.71
CA GLY A 297 4.41 -16.86 -14.44
C GLY A 297 4.39 -17.85 -13.25
N THR A 298 3.20 -18.23 -12.80
CA THR A 298 3.02 -19.07 -11.60
C THR A 298 2.81 -20.55 -11.94
N LEU A 299 3.62 -21.44 -11.34
CA LEU A 299 3.51 -22.89 -11.50
C LEU A 299 2.06 -23.37 -11.19
N GLY A 300 1.53 -24.24 -12.06
CA GLY A 300 0.15 -24.71 -11.99
C GLY A 300 -0.82 -23.92 -12.89
N TYR A 301 -0.50 -22.66 -13.21
CA TYR A 301 -1.28 -21.80 -14.11
C TYR A 301 -0.60 -21.58 -15.46
N LEU A 302 0.67 -21.99 -15.59
CA LEU A 302 1.48 -21.81 -16.80
C LEU A 302 0.86 -22.52 -18.00
N ASP A 303 0.67 -21.76 -19.07
CA ASP A 303 0.31 -22.29 -20.38
C ASP A 303 1.46 -23.18 -20.92
N PRO A 304 1.21 -24.47 -21.22
CA PRO A 304 2.22 -25.37 -21.75
C PRO A 304 2.75 -24.93 -23.12
N GLU A 305 1.94 -24.30 -23.97
CA GLU A 305 2.38 -23.82 -25.29
C GLU A 305 3.35 -22.64 -25.13
N THR A 306 2.97 -21.64 -24.33
CA THR A 306 3.82 -20.49 -23.99
C THR A 306 5.13 -20.92 -23.33
N PHE A 307 5.09 -21.93 -22.45
CA PHE A 307 6.28 -22.46 -21.79
C PHE A 307 7.28 -23.04 -22.80
N VAL A 308 6.80 -23.66 -23.88
CA VAL A 308 7.66 -24.26 -24.92
C VAL A 308 8.08 -23.22 -25.97
N SER A 309 7.17 -22.35 -26.40
CA SER A 309 7.41 -21.36 -27.45
C SER A 309 8.14 -20.11 -26.95
N HIS A 310 8.16 -19.89 -25.64
CA HIS A 310 8.58 -18.65 -24.98
C HIS A 310 7.81 -17.40 -25.46
N GLN A 311 6.62 -17.58 -26.03
CA GLN A 311 5.80 -16.50 -26.58
C GLN A 311 4.55 -16.28 -25.73
N LEU A 312 4.46 -15.12 -25.08
CA LEU A 312 3.25 -14.74 -24.34
C LEU A 312 2.16 -14.25 -25.32
N THR A 313 0.93 -14.75 -25.15
CA THR A 313 -0.22 -14.40 -25.99
C THR A 313 -1.47 -14.17 -25.15
N GLU A 314 -2.52 -13.62 -25.76
CA GLU A 314 -3.84 -13.55 -25.13
C GLU A 314 -4.40 -14.94 -24.74
N LYS A 315 -3.95 -16.00 -25.41
CA LYS A 315 -4.35 -17.39 -25.17
C LYS A 315 -3.66 -17.99 -23.95
N SER A 316 -2.52 -17.42 -23.54
CA SER A 316 -1.83 -17.80 -22.30
C SER A 316 -2.70 -17.44 -21.10
N ASP A 317 -3.26 -16.23 -21.07
CA ASP A 317 -4.19 -15.78 -20.03
C ASP A 317 -5.47 -16.63 -20.00
N VAL A 318 -5.98 -17.08 -21.16
CA VAL A 318 -7.14 -17.97 -21.25
C VAL A 318 -6.87 -19.32 -20.57
N TYR A 319 -5.68 -19.90 -20.78
CA TYR A 319 -5.29 -21.15 -20.13
C TYR A 319 -5.24 -20.96 -18.61
N SER A 320 -4.53 -19.94 -18.15
CA SER A 320 -4.40 -19.63 -16.72
C SER A 320 -5.76 -19.35 -16.07
N PHE A 321 -6.67 -18.67 -16.77
CA PHE A 321 -8.05 -18.48 -16.32
C PHE A 321 -8.85 -19.78 -16.27
N GLY A 322 -8.62 -20.72 -17.20
CA GLY A 322 -9.19 -22.07 -17.14
C GLY A 322 -8.82 -22.81 -15.84
N VAL A 323 -7.61 -22.60 -15.33
CA VAL A 323 -7.19 -23.12 -14.02
C VAL A 323 -7.93 -22.43 -12.87
N VAL A 324 -8.13 -21.11 -12.94
CA VAL A 324 -8.95 -20.39 -11.94
C VAL A 324 -10.40 -20.91 -11.91
N LEU A 325 -10.98 -21.20 -13.08
CA LEU A 325 -12.29 -21.84 -13.15
C LEU A 325 -12.26 -23.19 -12.43
N LEU A 326 -11.25 -24.04 -12.67
CA LEU A 326 -11.10 -25.31 -11.94
C LEU A 326 -11.08 -25.12 -10.43
N GLU A 327 -10.32 -24.16 -9.92
CA GLU A 327 -10.28 -23.90 -8.48
C GLU A 327 -11.65 -23.50 -7.93
N LEU A 328 -12.41 -22.69 -8.68
CA LEU A 328 -13.75 -22.25 -8.28
C LEU A 328 -14.70 -23.43 -8.09
N PHE A 329 -14.82 -24.37 -9.03
CA PHE A 329 -15.82 -25.45 -8.93
C PHE A 329 -15.31 -26.76 -8.34
N THR A 330 -14.00 -26.94 -8.17
CA THR A 330 -13.43 -28.12 -7.49
C THR A 330 -13.03 -27.85 -6.04
N ARG A 331 -12.85 -26.57 -5.64
CA ARG A 331 -12.22 -26.15 -4.36
C ARG A 331 -10.82 -26.77 -4.14
N LYS A 332 -10.15 -27.22 -5.20
CA LYS A 332 -8.77 -27.72 -5.11
C LYS A 332 -7.80 -26.64 -5.53
N LYS A 333 -6.62 -26.61 -4.91
CA LYS A 333 -5.53 -25.72 -5.31
C LYS A 333 -5.00 -26.15 -6.68
N ALA A 334 -4.57 -25.18 -7.49
CA ALA A 334 -3.96 -25.44 -8.81
C ALA A 334 -2.85 -26.50 -8.77
N ILE A 335 -2.06 -26.51 -7.69
CA ILE A 335 -1.17 -27.63 -7.32
C ILE A 335 -1.62 -28.11 -5.95
N TYR A 336 -1.93 -29.40 -5.86
CA TYR A 336 -2.35 -30.02 -4.60
C TYR A 336 -1.56 -31.31 -4.37
N ILE A 337 -1.54 -31.74 -3.10
CA ILE A 337 -0.99 -33.03 -2.70
C ILE A 337 -2.16 -34.00 -2.63
N ASP A 338 -2.07 -35.09 -3.37
CA ASP A 338 -3.12 -36.12 -3.36
C ASP A 338 -3.00 -37.05 -2.15
N ASN A 339 -3.91 -38.03 -2.06
CA ASN A 339 -3.93 -39.01 -0.96
C ASN A 339 -2.69 -39.91 -0.91
N LEU A 340 -1.89 -39.95 -1.99
CA LEU A 340 -0.63 -40.70 -2.08
C LEU A 340 0.58 -39.82 -1.74
N ASN A 341 0.34 -38.61 -1.25
CA ASN A 341 1.36 -37.61 -0.94
C ASN A 341 2.16 -37.16 -2.18
N GLU A 342 1.59 -37.27 -3.37
CA GLU A 342 2.19 -36.81 -4.62
C GLU A 342 1.68 -35.42 -5.00
N LYS A 343 2.59 -34.53 -5.44
CA LYS A 343 2.20 -33.24 -6.02
C LYS A 343 1.57 -33.47 -7.39
N LYS A 344 0.31 -33.06 -7.55
CA LYS A 344 -0.44 -33.15 -8.81
C LYS A 344 -0.81 -31.76 -9.32
N SER A 345 -0.87 -31.63 -10.64
CA SER A 345 -1.42 -30.45 -11.32
C SER A 345 -2.92 -30.63 -11.52
N LEU A 346 -3.72 -29.68 -11.04
CA LEU A 346 -5.17 -29.73 -11.14
C LEU A 346 -5.64 -29.75 -12.60
N SER A 347 -5.00 -28.98 -13.49
CA SER A 347 -5.35 -28.95 -14.91
C SER A 347 -5.10 -30.30 -15.58
N HIS A 348 -3.97 -30.95 -15.29
CA HIS A 348 -3.66 -32.26 -15.85
C HIS A 348 -4.60 -33.35 -15.33
N THR A 349 -4.84 -33.40 -14.02
CA THR A 349 -5.73 -34.38 -13.41
C THR A 349 -7.17 -34.21 -13.91
N PHE A 350 -7.65 -32.98 -14.04
CA PHE A 350 -8.98 -32.72 -14.54
C PHE A 350 -9.17 -33.22 -15.97
N THR A 351 -8.24 -32.90 -16.89
CA THR A 351 -8.30 -33.36 -18.29
C THR A 351 -8.38 -34.89 -18.37
N SER A 352 -7.62 -35.61 -17.54
CA SER A 352 -7.65 -37.08 -17.50
C SER A 352 -8.98 -37.63 -16.98
N ILE A 353 -9.54 -37.02 -15.94
CA ILE A 353 -10.81 -37.47 -15.33
C ILE A 353 -12.01 -37.13 -16.22
N PHE A 354 -11.98 -35.97 -16.88
CA PHE A 354 -13.01 -35.56 -17.81
C PHE A 354 -13.09 -36.53 -19.00
N GLN A 355 -11.95 -36.95 -19.56
CA GLN A 355 -11.89 -37.97 -20.61
C GLN A 355 -12.41 -39.35 -20.18
N GLN A 356 -12.38 -39.65 -18.88
CA GLN A 356 -12.94 -40.88 -18.31
C GLN A 356 -14.44 -40.77 -17.99
N ASN A 357 -15.10 -39.64 -18.32
CA ASN A 357 -16.49 -39.35 -17.97
C ASN A 357 -16.77 -39.40 -16.46
N LYS A 358 -15.80 -38.98 -15.64
CA LYS A 358 -15.87 -39.00 -14.17
C LYS A 358 -15.90 -37.60 -13.56
N LEU A 359 -16.57 -36.64 -14.22
CA LEU A 359 -16.60 -35.24 -13.79
C LEU A 359 -17.06 -35.08 -12.32
N LYS A 360 -18.10 -35.82 -11.91
CA LYS A 360 -18.67 -35.77 -10.54
C LYS A 360 -17.61 -36.01 -9.46
N ASP A 361 -16.57 -36.80 -9.73
CA ASP A 361 -15.52 -37.13 -8.75
C ASP A 361 -14.59 -35.94 -8.44
N MET A 362 -14.58 -34.91 -9.30
CA MET A 362 -13.74 -33.71 -9.15
C MET A 362 -14.49 -32.49 -8.64
N LEU A 363 -15.81 -32.48 -8.76
CA LEU A 363 -16.64 -31.36 -8.35
C LEU A 363 -16.64 -31.22 -6.83
N ASP A 364 -16.75 -29.98 -6.37
CA ASP A 364 -16.95 -29.71 -4.96
C ASP A 364 -18.35 -30.19 -4.51
N CYS A 365 -18.39 -30.95 -3.41
CA CYS A 365 -19.64 -31.51 -2.89
C CYS A 365 -20.67 -30.44 -2.49
N GLU A 366 -20.24 -29.21 -2.21
CA GLU A 366 -21.14 -28.09 -1.87
C GLU A 366 -22.00 -27.60 -3.06
N ILE A 367 -21.63 -27.95 -4.30
CA ILE A 367 -22.33 -27.49 -5.51
C ILE A 367 -22.93 -28.63 -6.33
N ILE A 368 -22.79 -29.88 -5.88
CA ILE A 368 -23.37 -31.03 -6.58
C ILE A 368 -24.86 -31.08 -6.28
N ASP A 369 -25.65 -30.81 -7.32
CA ASP A 369 -27.10 -30.96 -7.36
C ASP A 369 -27.46 -31.51 -8.74
N ASP A 370 -28.28 -32.57 -8.78
CA ASP A 370 -28.65 -33.25 -10.03
C ASP A 370 -29.35 -32.30 -11.02
N GLU A 371 -30.09 -31.29 -10.53
CA GLU A 371 -30.74 -30.28 -11.38
C GLU A 371 -29.72 -29.34 -12.04
N ILE A 372 -28.61 -29.06 -11.35
CA ILE A 372 -27.58 -28.10 -11.77
C ILE A 372 -26.42 -28.79 -12.51
N MET A 373 -26.38 -30.12 -12.52
CA MET A 373 -25.35 -30.90 -13.24
C MET A 373 -25.21 -30.50 -14.72
N VAL A 374 -26.31 -30.16 -15.40
CA VAL A 374 -26.27 -29.68 -16.79
C VAL A 374 -25.46 -28.38 -16.93
N VAL A 375 -25.52 -27.49 -15.94
CA VAL A 375 -24.72 -26.26 -15.90
C VAL A 375 -23.25 -26.61 -15.66
N LEU A 376 -22.97 -27.55 -14.76
CA LEU A 376 -21.61 -27.99 -14.41
C LEU A 376 -20.93 -28.73 -15.56
N GLU A 377 -21.66 -29.53 -16.33
CA GLU A 377 -21.16 -30.19 -17.54
C GLU A 377 -20.76 -29.15 -18.60
N LYS A 378 -21.60 -28.16 -18.87
CA LYS A 378 -21.27 -27.08 -19.81
C LYS A 378 -20.12 -26.20 -19.32
N LEU A 379 -20.01 -25.98 -18.01
CA LEU A 379 -18.86 -25.29 -17.42
C LEU A 379 -17.58 -26.10 -17.60
N ALA A 380 -17.64 -27.41 -17.40
CA ALA A 380 -16.52 -28.32 -17.61
C ALA A 380 -16.08 -28.35 -19.09
N GLU A 381 -17.02 -28.36 -20.03
CA GLU A 381 -16.72 -28.21 -21.47
C GLU A 381 -16.01 -26.88 -21.77
N LEU A 382 -16.46 -25.78 -21.18
CA LEU A 382 -15.79 -24.48 -21.33
C LEU A 382 -14.35 -24.54 -20.82
N VAL A 383 -14.14 -25.16 -19.66
CA VAL A 383 -12.81 -25.32 -19.05
C VAL A 383 -11.91 -26.16 -19.94
N MET A 384 -12.40 -27.26 -20.50
CA MET A 384 -11.64 -28.10 -21.43
C MET A 384 -11.20 -27.33 -22.67
N HIS A 385 -12.05 -26.46 -23.21
CA HIS A 385 -11.66 -25.57 -24.31
C HIS A 385 -10.59 -24.55 -23.88
N CYS A 386 -10.68 -23.98 -22.67
CA CYS A 386 -9.66 -23.06 -22.15
C CYS A 386 -8.30 -23.74 -21.93
N LEU A 387 -8.32 -25.02 -21.53
CA LEU A 387 -7.13 -25.82 -21.24
C LEU A 387 -6.60 -26.58 -22.47
N SER A 388 -7.06 -26.26 -23.69
CA SER A 388 -6.54 -26.92 -24.89
C SER A 388 -5.01 -26.77 -24.98
N PRO A 389 -4.26 -27.85 -25.32
CA PRO A 389 -2.81 -27.77 -25.49
C PRO A 389 -2.39 -26.74 -26.53
N ARG A 390 -3.23 -26.48 -27.54
CA ARG A 390 -2.96 -25.49 -28.59
C ARG A 390 -3.78 -24.22 -28.37
N GLY A 391 -3.12 -23.07 -28.37
CA GLY A 391 -3.73 -21.78 -28.08
C GLY A 391 -4.73 -21.31 -29.13
N ASP A 392 -4.56 -21.71 -30.38
CA ASP A 392 -5.48 -21.39 -31.49
C ASP A 392 -6.86 -22.06 -31.33
N GLU A 393 -6.92 -23.20 -30.64
CA GLU A 393 -8.16 -23.92 -30.32
C GLU A 393 -8.88 -23.37 -29.08
N ARG A 394 -8.19 -22.58 -28.24
CA ARG A 394 -8.79 -21.96 -27.06
C ARG A 394 -9.76 -20.87 -27.48
N PRO A 395 -10.85 -20.60 -26.72
CA PRO A 395 -11.69 -19.43 -26.95
C PRO A 395 -10.92 -18.12 -26.65
N THR A 396 -11.50 -17.00 -27.03
CA THR A 396 -11.08 -15.67 -26.54
C THR A 396 -11.69 -15.40 -25.17
N MET A 397 -11.09 -14.52 -24.36
CA MET A 397 -11.69 -14.13 -23.07
C MET A 397 -13.08 -13.51 -23.21
N LYS A 398 -13.37 -12.86 -24.34
CA LYS A 398 -14.72 -12.37 -24.67
C LYS A 398 -15.72 -13.52 -24.81
N GLU A 399 -15.39 -14.55 -25.58
CA GLU A 399 -16.23 -15.75 -25.73
C GLU A 399 -16.38 -16.51 -24.40
N VAL A 400 -15.32 -16.56 -23.58
CA VAL A 400 -15.39 -17.14 -22.23
C VAL A 400 -16.40 -16.38 -21.36
N ALA A 401 -16.33 -15.05 -21.33
CA ALA A 401 -17.27 -14.22 -20.58
C ALA A 401 -18.72 -14.41 -21.06
N GLU A 402 -18.94 -14.43 -22.38
CA GLU A 402 -20.27 -14.68 -22.96
C GLU A 402 -20.83 -16.06 -22.59
N ARG A 403 -20.00 -17.11 -22.65
CA ARG A 403 -20.40 -18.47 -22.24
C ARG A 403 -20.72 -18.54 -20.75
N LEU A 404 -19.94 -17.88 -19.88
CA LEU A 404 -20.24 -17.82 -18.44
C LEU A 404 -21.56 -17.08 -18.15
N GLN A 405 -21.85 -15.98 -18.86
CA GLN A 405 -23.15 -15.29 -18.74
C GLN A 405 -24.32 -16.19 -19.15
N ILE A 406 -24.16 -17.02 -20.18
CA ILE A 406 -25.18 -18.01 -20.58
C ILE A 406 -25.40 -19.02 -19.45
N LEU A 407 -24.33 -19.49 -18.79
CA LEU A 407 -24.42 -20.43 -17.66
C LEU A 407 -25.17 -19.83 -16.46
N ILE A 408 -24.92 -18.56 -16.14
CA ILE A 408 -25.68 -17.86 -15.08
C ILE A 408 -27.17 -17.84 -15.40
N ARG A 409 -27.54 -17.49 -16.64
CA ARG A 409 -28.95 -17.45 -17.06
C ARG A 409 -29.60 -18.82 -16.99
N LEU A 410 -28.88 -19.86 -17.42
CA LEU A 410 -29.36 -21.25 -17.35
C LEU A 410 -29.58 -21.69 -15.90
N GLN A 411 -28.64 -21.39 -15.00
CA GLN A 411 -28.77 -21.67 -13.58
C GLN A 411 -29.99 -20.97 -12.96
N MET A 412 -30.20 -19.69 -13.29
CA MET A 412 -31.36 -18.93 -12.79
C MET A 412 -32.69 -19.53 -13.27
N GLN A 413 -32.77 -19.95 -14.54
CA GLN A 413 -33.95 -20.59 -15.10
C GLN A 413 -34.28 -21.89 -14.37
N LEU A 414 -33.29 -22.76 -14.18
CA LEU A 414 -33.45 -24.02 -13.45
C LEU A 414 -33.93 -23.76 -12.02
N ALA A 415 -33.31 -22.82 -11.30
CA ALA A 415 -33.71 -22.47 -9.94
C ALA A 415 -35.15 -21.92 -9.84
N THR A 416 -35.65 -21.19 -10.85
CA THR A 416 -37.06 -20.74 -10.89
C THR A 416 -38.05 -21.86 -11.15
N GLU A 417 -37.70 -22.84 -11.99
CA GLU A 417 -38.54 -24.01 -12.25
C GLU A 417 -38.67 -24.88 -10.99
N THR A 418 -37.58 -25.11 -10.27
CA THR A 418 -37.60 -25.86 -8.99
C THR A 418 -38.47 -25.19 -7.93
N ASN A 419 -38.39 -23.86 -7.82
CA ASN A 419 -39.21 -23.10 -6.87
C ASN A 419 -40.70 -23.08 -7.24
N SER A 420 -41.03 -23.05 -8.53
CA SER A 420 -42.41 -23.17 -9.01
C SER A 420 -43.00 -24.56 -8.73
N ILE A 421 -42.22 -25.62 -8.93
CA ILE A 421 -42.62 -26.99 -8.62
C ILE A 421 -42.79 -27.18 -7.11
N ARG A 422 -41.87 -26.69 -6.27
CA ARG A 422 -42.01 -26.74 -4.80
C ARG A 422 -43.20 -25.95 -4.27
N ALA A 423 -43.53 -24.80 -4.87
CA ALA A 423 -44.73 -24.03 -4.51
C ALA A 423 -46.03 -24.77 -4.90
N GLY A 424 -46.03 -25.51 -6.02
CA GLY A 424 -47.16 -26.33 -6.46
C GLY A 424 -47.48 -27.53 -5.55
N TYR A 425 -46.50 -28.05 -4.81
CA TYR A 425 -46.69 -29.13 -3.84
C TYR A 425 -47.10 -28.67 -2.43
N SER A 426 -47.23 -27.35 -2.18
CA SER A 426 -47.59 -26.82 -0.84
C SER A 426 -49.10 -26.66 -0.60
N TYR A 427 -49.96 -26.86 -1.60
CA TYR A 427 -51.42 -26.87 -1.41
C TYR A 427 -51.96 -28.30 -1.31
N GLY A 428 -51.90 -28.89 -0.11
CA GLY A 428 -52.60 -30.17 0.13
C GLY A 428 -52.27 -30.98 1.38
N ARG A 429 -52.41 -30.44 2.59
CA ARG A 429 -53.06 -31.16 3.73
C ARG A 429 -53.21 -30.29 4.99
N PRO A 430 -54.30 -30.44 5.77
CA PRO A 430 -54.54 -29.67 7.00
C PRO A 430 -53.62 -30.09 8.15
N MET A 431 -53.23 -29.10 8.96
CA MET A 431 -52.56 -29.25 10.26
C MET A 431 -53.37 -30.13 11.23
N THR A 432 -52.70 -31.07 11.87
CA THR A 432 -53.05 -31.55 13.21
C THR A 432 -51.93 -31.13 14.18
N PRO A 433 -52.23 -30.46 15.30
CA PRO A 433 -51.22 -30.02 16.25
C PRO A 433 -50.79 -31.18 17.16
N ILE A 434 -49.49 -31.41 17.28
CA ILE A 434 -48.93 -32.29 18.33
C ILE A 434 -47.88 -31.49 19.12
N ALA A 435 -47.97 -31.70 20.42
CA ALA A 435 -47.46 -30.91 21.52
C ALA A 435 -45.94 -30.74 21.57
N SER A 436 -45.58 -29.62 22.18
CA SER A 436 -44.28 -29.27 22.74
C SER A 436 -43.81 -30.27 23.78
N ASP A 437 -42.54 -30.69 23.68
CA ASP A 437 -41.77 -31.14 24.85
C ASP A 437 -40.40 -30.46 24.86
N GLU A 438 -40.13 -29.87 26.02
CA GLU A 438 -38.91 -29.17 26.42
C GLU A 438 -37.73 -30.14 26.54
N VAL A 439 -36.55 -29.75 26.03
CA VAL A 439 -35.29 -30.31 26.55
C VAL A 439 -34.26 -29.19 26.76
N ARG A 440 -34.14 -28.86 28.06
CA ARG A 440 -32.98 -28.40 28.83
C ARG A 440 -31.70 -27.98 28.07
N TYR A 441 -31.39 -26.70 28.25
CA TYR A 441 -30.02 -26.18 28.34
C TYR A 441 -29.25 -26.87 29.49
N GLN A 442 -28.06 -27.38 29.18
CA GLN A 442 -26.99 -27.58 30.15
C GLN A 442 -25.73 -26.93 29.60
N GLY A 443 -25.28 -25.88 30.29
CA GLY A 443 -23.99 -25.26 30.06
C GLY A 443 -22.86 -26.14 30.62
N MET A 444 -21.71 -26.07 29.97
CA MET A 444 -20.43 -26.36 30.59
C MET A 444 -19.46 -25.24 30.24
N GLU A 445 -18.97 -24.62 31.29
CA GLU A 445 -17.94 -23.61 31.32
C GLU A 445 -16.59 -24.30 31.62
N THR A 446 -15.50 -23.57 31.32
CA THR A 446 -14.16 -23.65 31.94
C THR A 446 -13.04 -24.51 31.29
N THR A 447 -12.17 -23.77 30.57
CA THR A 447 -10.70 -23.61 30.74
C THR A 447 -9.65 -24.60 30.21
N LYS A 448 -8.63 -23.95 29.59
CA LYS A 448 -7.16 -24.24 29.56
C LYS A 448 -6.71 -25.45 28.71
N LEU A 449 -5.58 -25.48 28.00
CA LEU A 449 -4.30 -24.74 27.93
C LEU A 449 -3.65 -25.17 26.57
N VAL A 450 -3.12 -24.25 25.76
CA VAL A 450 -1.68 -24.07 25.44
C VAL A 450 -1.05 -25.01 24.40
N LEU A 451 -0.43 -24.34 23.41
CA LEU A 451 0.67 -24.69 22.50
C LEU A 451 0.78 -26.12 21.95
N ASP A 452 0.84 -26.21 20.61
CA ASP A 452 2.12 -26.55 19.96
C ASP A 452 2.15 -25.98 18.54
N ALA A 453 3.09 -25.07 18.34
CA ALA A 453 3.65 -24.70 17.06
C ALA A 453 5.03 -25.33 17.01
N ASP A 454 5.29 -26.23 16.05
CA ASP A 454 6.53 -26.32 15.31
C ASP A 454 6.56 -27.53 14.35
N LEU A 455 7.41 -27.37 13.32
CA LEU A 455 7.84 -28.32 12.28
C LEU A 455 6.88 -28.50 11.09
N ALA A 456 7.28 -28.34 9.84
CA ALA A 456 8.60 -28.17 9.21
C ALA A 456 8.36 -27.49 7.83
N ARG A 457 9.07 -26.40 7.53
CA ARG A 457 10.31 -26.34 6.73
C ARG A 457 10.12 -26.55 5.24
#